data_AF-A0A9J6NYD8-F1
#
_entry.id   AF-A0A9J6NYD8-F1
#
_cell.length_a   1.000
_cell.length_b   1.000
_cell.length_c   1.000
_cell.angle_alpha   90.00
_cell.angle_beta   90.00
_cell.angle_gamma   90.00
#
_symmetry.space_group_name_H-M   'P 1'
#
loop_
_entity.id
_entity.type
_entity.pdbx_description
1 polymer ?
#
loop_
_entity_poly.entity_id
_entity_poly.type
_entity_poly.pdbx_seq_one_letter_code
_entity_poly.pdbx_strand_id
1 'polypeptide(L)'
;MFDNYDKLYITEEKSYKEKESELYRQNYFIDIETKENLISKPYIRKEQQIDNIKLLDNIAQKFKCEYIIDVGCMNLNGLLKLKNKYKIIGIDLNIVENLIEDNDMFYIKCELDFPNKINLSKELLQKSIIICSNAIEKIKNKGYLLSNIREFMNYSQIGLITTLDREISSSNEAIWEINEFKKVLNFYNFNLQFIGLGNKCSNVRENIMCILGNNNKITIEDDIKKFRVVAIIIAYNEEDILYHSIAKLKQNGIDVYLIDNWSTDSTFKIINKLFKEKKIIGFERFPKDESKEYYDLYKMMERKEILSKQIKANWFIHHDVDEIREGPWENLNLKESIYLVDKMGYNAIDHSVIEFKPIDNSFISGDFEKNFKYFIFPGSKRINAWKNIGENIDLKNEAGHEVKFASRIIFPINFLIKHYPMRSQLHAEKKMIKERKERAKPENVKKGWHWHYSKWGGNAIGNPKNLILFNKEVFSKYYLMERIISLKDIKKCIYKSGIFGCLDAPVKGEVIKSKSIFISGWAFSENSKIDYIEIKIDNQKYRATTNIRRKDVGKAYSDYKEKSEFSGFNTIIKIPDENLKKVLNLRITVYAQDGTVRVLGEFDMNLN
;
A
#
# COMPACT_ATOMS: atom_id res chain seq x y z
N MET A 1 0.68 -12.52 55.43
CA MET A 1 1.93 -13.24 55.79
C MET A 1 1.93 -14.49 54.94
N PHE A 2 2.39 -14.37 53.69
CA PHE A 2 3.78 -14.55 53.22
C PHE A 2 4.09 -16.03 52.93
N ASP A 3 4.54 -16.22 51.68
CA ASP A 3 5.39 -17.30 51.12
C ASP A 3 4.72 -18.64 50.76
N ASN A 4 4.97 -19.29 49.61
CA ASN A 4 5.82 -19.09 48.43
C ASN A 4 5.26 -20.03 47.34
N TYR A 5 5.04 -19.62 46.09
CA TYR A 5 6.02 -19.70 44.99
C TYR A 5 6.88 -20.99 45.04
N ASP A 6 6.41 -22.06 44.39
CA ASP A 6 7.16 -22.78 43.36
C ASP A 6 6.45 -24.07 42.91
N LYS A 7 6.57 -24.36 41.60
CA LYS A 7 6.13 -25.56 40.84
C LYS A 7 4.72 -25.52 40.24
N LEU A 8 4.48 -24.47 39.46
CA LEU A 8 3.57 -24.46 38.30
C LEU A 8 4.41 -24.38 37.01
N TYR A 9 5.22 -25.42 36.79
CA TYR A 9 5.87 -25.71 35.52
C TYR A 9 5.88 -27.23 35.43
N ILE A 10 5.08 -27.79 34.51
CA ILE A 10 5.09 -29.15 33.91
C ILE A 10 3.64 -29.42 33.47
N THR A 11 3.17 -28.81 32.38
CA THR A 11 1.98 -29.30 31.61
C THR A 11 1.94 -28.80 30.15
N GLU A 12 3.05 -28.41 29.53
CA GLU A 12 3.04 -27.98 28.10
C GLU A 12 3.67 -28.97 27.12
N GLU A 13 4.49 -29.93 27.57
CA GLU A 13 5.13 -30.92 26.66
C GLU A 13 4.23 -32.06 26.19
N LYS A 14 3.15 -32.40 26.92
CA LYS A 14 2.27 -33.53 26.55
C LYS A 14 1.34 -33.25 25.36
N SER A 15 1.04 -31.98 25.08
CA SER A 15 0.18 -31.56 23.95
C SER A 15 0.87 -31.70 22.58
N TYR A 16 2.20 -31.71 22.56
CA TYR A 16 3.00 -31.70 21.33
C TYR A 16 3.05 -33.08 20.65
N LYS A 17 3.35 -34.13 21.42
CA LYS A 17 3.43 -35.51 20.92
C LYS A 17 2.09 -36.04 20.41
N GLU A 18 0.97 -35.55 20.95
CA GLU A 18 -0.37 -35.93 20.52
C GLU A 18 -0.72 -35.34 19.15
N LYS A 19 -0.38 -34.05 18.91
CA LYS A 19 -0.57 -33.39 17.60
C LYS A 19 0.35 -33.96 16.53
N GLU A 20 1.59 -34.28 16.89
CA GLU A 20 2.55 -34.96 16.01
C GLU A 20 2.05 -36.38 15.63
N SER A 21 1.55 -37.14 16.60
CA SER A 21 0.97 -38.48 16.36
C SER A 21 -0.30 -38.44 15.50
N GLU A 22 -1.09 -37.36 15.58
CA GLU A 22 -2.28 -37.17 14.75
C GLU A 22 -1.92 -36.85 13.29
N LEU A 23 -0.82 -36.13 13.05
CA LEU A 23 -0.25 -35.89 11.72
C LEU A 23 0.35 -37.17 11.11
N TYR A 24 0.97 -38.03 11.92
CA TYR A 24 1.44 -39.37 11.49
C TYR A 24 0.29 -40.31 11.12
N ARG A 25 -0.87 -40.24 11.79
CA ARG A 25 -2.03 -41.10 11.52
C ARG A 25 -2.78 -40.78 10.22
N GLN A 26 -2.58 -39.60 9.61
CA GLN A 26 -3.34 -39.14 8.45
C GLN A 26 -2.65 -39.39 7.09
N ASN A 27 -1.73 -40.36 6.97
CA ASN A 27 -1.06 -40.75 5.72
C ASN A 27 -0.34 -39.61 4.95
N TYR A 28 0.31 -38.69 5.67
CA TYR A 28 1.13 -37.63 5.07
C TYR A 28 2.63 -37.98 4.92
N PHE A 29 3.03 -39.20 5.27
CA PHE A 29 4.40 -39.68 5.11
C PHE A 29 4.41 -40.88 4.16
N ILE A 30 4.99 -40.69 2.97
CA ILE A 30 5.37 -41.80 2.10
C ILE A 30 6.69 -42.37 2.62
N ASP A 31 6.70 -43.70 2.76
CA ASP A 31 7.81 -44.51 3.26
C ASP A 31 9.13 -44.23 2.51
N ILE A 32 10.23 -44.32 3.25
CA ILE A 32 11.61 -44.00 2.83
C ILE A 32 12.04 -44.83 1.60
N GLU A 33 11.35 -45.93 1.29
CA GLU A 33 11.61 -46.78 0.12
C GLU A 33 11.26 -46.16 -1.24
N THR A 34 10.50 -45.06 -1.30
CA THR A 34 10.22 -44.38 -2.59
C THR A 34 11.31 -43.36 -2.98
N LYS A 35 12.41 -43.28 -2.21
CA LYS A 35 13.52 -42.31 -2.39
C LYS A 35 14.29 -42.46 -3.70
N GLU A 36 14.29 -43.62 -4.36
CA GLU A 36 15.27 -43.86 -5.44
C GLU A 36 14.84 -43.43 -6.85
N ASN A 37 13.59 -43.00 -7.08
CA ASN A 37 13.13 -42.67 -8.45
C ASN A 37 12.83 -41.19 -8.73
N LEU A 38 13.13 -40.26 -7.81
CA LEU A 38 12.90 -38.83 -8.01
C LEU A 38 14.15 -38.00 -7.66
N ILE A 39 15.23 -38.22 -8.41
CA ILE A 39 16.38 -37.31 -8.40
C ILE A 39 16.30 -36.42 -9.63
N SER A 40 15.89 -35.16 -9.45
CA SER A 40 16.27 -34.09 -10.38
C SER A 40 16.65 -32.81 -9.64
N LYS A 41 17.97 -32.68 -9.46
CA LYS A 41 18.83 -31.49 -9.24
C LYS A 41 18.50 -30.53 -8.07
N PRO A 42 19.47 -30.27 -7.17
CA PRO A 42 19.35 -29.21 -6.17
C PRO A 42 19.44 -27.85 -6.86
N TYR A 43 18.36 -27.07 -6.82
CA TYR A 43 18.34 -25.70 -7.31
C TYR A 43 18.73 -24.74 -6.18
N ILE A 44 20.02 -24.40 -6.10
CA ILE A 44 20.51 -23.29 -5.28
C ILE A 44 20.58 -22.05 -6.17
N ARG A 45 19.79 -21.00 -5.88
CA ARG A 45 20.03 -19.67 -6.43
C ARG A 45 20.09 -18.59 -5.36
N LYS A 46 21.09 -17.72 -5.56
CA LYS A 46 21.59 -16.66 -4.68
C LYS A 46 20.53 -15.63 -4.27
N GLU A 47 20.73 -15.19 -3.03
CA GLU A 47 20.00 -14.22 -2.23
C GLU A 47 19.84 -12.83 -2.89
N GLN A 48 18.67 -12.22 -2.68
CA GLN A 48 18.49 -10.96 -1.95
C GLN A 48 17.01 -10.53 -1.99
N GLN A 49 16.18 -11.05 -1.06
CA GLN A 49 14.79 -10.60 -0.80
C GLN A 49 14.68 -9.94 0.59
N ILE A 50 15.51 -8.93 0.85
CA ILE A 50 15.65 -8.33 2.20
C ILE A 50 14.46 -7.42 2.61
N ASP A 51 13.55 -7.04 1.72
CA ASP A 51 12.45 -6.11 2.06
C ASP A 51 11.09 -6.77 2.40
N ASN A 52 10.79 -7.98 1.91
CA ASN A 52 9.50 -8.62 2.19
C ASN A 52 9.37 -9.15 3.63
N ILE A 53 10.50 -9.42 4.31
CA ILE A 53 10.49 -9.99 5.66
C ILE A 53 10.04 -8.98 6.72
N LYS A 54 10.48 -7.71 6.62
CA LYS A 54 10.02 -6.65 7.55
C LYS A 54 8.54 -6.36 7.37
N LEU A 55 8.07 -6.34 6.12
CA LEU A 55 6.66 -6.24 5.80
C LEU A 55 5.87 -7.36 6.45
N LEU A 56 6.31 -8.59 6.22
CA LEU A 56 5.65 -9.77 6.73
C LEU A 56 5.56 -9.73 8.25
N ASP A 57 6.66 -9.41 8.94
CA ASP A 57 6.70 -9.25 10.39
C ASP A 57 5.70 -8.18 10.85
N ASN A 58 5.62 -7.03 10.18
CA ASN A 58 4.66 -5.97 10.50
C ASN A 58 3.20 -6.45 10.37
N ILE A 59 2.87 -7.14 9.26
CA ILE A 59 1.52 -7.68 9.04
C ILE A 59 1.21 -8.76 10.08
N ALA A 60 2.08 -9.76 10.22
CA ALA A 60 1.89 -10.88 11.14
C ALA A 60 1.71 -10.38 12.59
N GLN A 61 2.52 -9.42 13.02
CA GLN A 61 2.42 -8.79 14.33
C GLN A 61 1.06 -8.09 14.51
N LYS A 62 0.62 -7.29 13.54
CA LYS A 62 -0.64 -6.54 13.65
C LYS A 62 -1.88 -7.45 13.61
N PHE A 63 -1.81 -8.58 12.92
CA PHE A 63 -2.85 -9.63 12.94
C PHE A 63 -2.68 -10.63 14.09
N LYS A 64 -1.69 -10.44 14.98
CA LYS A 64 -1.39 -11.31 16.12
C LYS A 64 -1.21 -12.77 15.71
N CYS A 65 -0.56 -13.01 14.57
CA CYS A 65 -0.24 -14.35 14.11
C CYS A 65 0.82 -14.98 15.05
N GLU A 66 0.66 -16.27 15.33
CA GLU A 66 1.65 -17.10 16.03
C GLU A 66 2.46 -17.95 15.03
N TYR A 67 1.90 -18.15 13.83
CA TYR A 67 2.45 -19.04 12.80
C TYR A 67 2.62 -18.33 11.46
N ILE A 68 3.68 -18.69 10.75
CA ILE A 68 3.89 -18.37 9.34
C ILE A 68 3.85 -19.67 8.56
N ILE A 69 2.92 -19.80 7.62
CA ILE A 69 2.81 -20.96 6.74
C ILE A 69 3.26 -20.56 5.34
N ASP A 70 4.41 -21.07 4.89
CA ASP A 70 4.97 -20.79 3.57
C ASP A 70 4.72 -21.96 2.60
N VAL A 71 3.90 -21.72 1.59
CA VAL A 71 3.54 -22.68 0.55
C VAL A 71 4.42 -22.43 -0.68
N GLY A 72 5.25 -23.41 -1.02
CA GLY A 72 6.22 -23.33 -2.11
C GLY A 72 7.62 -22.89 -1.70
N CYS A 73 7.84 -22.52 -0.43
CA CYS A 73 9.13 -22.36 0.27
C CYS A 73 10.28 -21.61 -0.44
N MET A 74 10.01 -20.79 -1.46
CA MET A 74 11.05 -20.12 -2.27
C MET A 74 11.85 -19.06 -1.51
N ASN A 75 11.34 -18.57 -0.38
CA ASN A 75 11.98 -17.53 0.43
C ASN A 75 12.23 -17.98 1.88
N LEU A 76 12.30 -19.29 2.13
CA LEU A 76 12.38 -19.86 3.47
C LEU A 76 13.59 -19.33 4.27
N ASN A 77 14.76 -19.19 3.65
CA ASN A 77 15.95 -18.59 4.27
C ASN A 77 15.71 -17.17 4.80
N GLY A 78 14.88 -16.38 4.10
CA GLY A 78 14.47 -15.06 4.55
C GLY A 78 13.56 -15.14 5.76
N LEU A 79 12.61 -16.07 5.75
CA LEU A 79 11.61 -16.27 6.81
C LEU A 79 12.24 -16.75 8.12
N LEU A 80 13.31 -17.56 8.07
CA LEU A 80 14.03 -18.03 9.26
C LEU A 80 14.55 -16.89 10.15
N LYS A 81 14.70 -15.66 9.61
CA LYS A 81 15.01 -14.46 10.40
C LYS A 81 13.92 -14.09 11.41
N LEU A 82 12.71 -14.64 11.26
CA LEU A 82 11.56 -14.41 12.13
C LEU A 82 11.24 -15.59 13.06
N LYS A 83 12.07 -16.64 13.08
CA LYS A 83 11.80 -17.86 13.87
C LYS A 83 11.68 -17.65 15.37
N ASN A 84 12.37 -16.62 15.90
CA ASN A 84 12.28 -16.24 17.31
C ASN A 84 10.94 -15.57 17.68
N LYS A 85 10.13 -15.19 16.68
CA LYS A 85 8.83 -14.50 16.87
C LYS A 85 7.65 -15.37 16.48
N TYR A 86 7.81 -16.22 15.48
CA TYR A 86 6.73 -17.04 14.92
C TYR A 86 7.22 -18.46 14.67
N LYS A 87 6.31 -19.43 14.81
CA LYS A 87 6.55 -20.81 14.38
C LYS A 87 6.39 -20.88 12.85
N ILE A 88 7.41 -21.38 12.16
CA ILE A 88 7.43 -21.42 10.70
C ILE A 88 7.05 -22.83 10.23
N ILE A 89 6.10 -22.91 9.30
CA ILE A 89 5.65 -24.14 8.67
C ILE A 89 5.90 -24.04 7.17
N GLY A 90 6.86 -24.81 6.65
CA GLY A 90 7.12 -24.92 5.22
C GLY A 90 6.32 -26.04 4.58
N ILE A 91 5.76 -25.80 3.39
CA ILE A 91 5.03 -26.80 2.60
C ILE A 91 5.60 -26.81 1.18
N ASP A 92 6.34 -27.86 0.83
CA ASP A 92 6.92 -28.08 -0.51
C ASP A 92 7.39 -29.53 -0.64
N LEU A 93 7.81 -30.02 -1.81
CA LEU A 93 8.44 -31.32 -1.99
C LEU A 93 9.98 -31.24 -1.89
N ASN A 94 10.55 -30.11 -2.31
CA ASN A 94 11.98 -29.93 -2.59
C ASN A 94 12.69 -29.04 -1.57
N ILE A 95 12.30 -29.09 -0.30
CA ILE A 95 13.05 -28.36 0.73
C ILE A 95 14.44 -28.97 0.86
N VAL A 96 15.47 -28.11 0.79
CA VAL A 96 16.86 -28.51 0.94
C VAL A 96 17.02 -29.20 2.30
N GLU A 97 17.54 -30.43 2.32
CA GLU A 97 17.67 -31.25 3.55
C GLU A 97 18.38 -30.51 4.69
N ASN A 98 19.33 -29.63 4.38
CA ASN A 98 20.06 -28.81 5.37
C ASN A 98 19.19 -27.76 6.11
N LEU A 99 17.97 -27.47 5.62
CA LEU A 99 17.02 -26.57 6.30
C LEU A 99 16.12 -27.33 7.29
N ILE A 100 16.11 -28.67 7.22
CA ILE A 100 15.32 -29.56 8.10
C ILE A 100 16.03 -29.76 9.45
N GLU A 101 17.32 -29.42 9.56
CA GLU A 101 18.11 -29.51 10.80
C GLU A 101 17.81 -28.40 11.82
N ASP A 102 16.99 -27.40 11.47
CA ASP A 102 16.55 -26.36 12.39
C ASP A 102 15.31 -26.84 13.17
N ASN A 103 15.50 -27.27 14.43
CA ASN A 103 14.46 -27.82 15.32
C ASN A 103 13.23 -26.90 15.53
N ASP A 104 13.31 -25.63 15.12
CA ASP A 104 12.25 -24.63 15.27
C ASP A 104 11.32 -24.52 14.05
N MET A 105 11.49 -25.36 13.02
CA MET A 105 10.67 -25.35 11.81
C MET A 105 9.87 -26.65 11.64
N PHE A 106 8.61 -26.51 11.23
CA PHE A 106 7.79 -27.64 10.81
C PHE A 106 7.78 -27.74 9.30
N TYR A 107 7.88 -28.95 8.79
CA TYR A 107 7.87 -29.20 7.35
C TYR A 107 6.79 -30.20 6.98
N ILE A 108 6.01 -29.87 5.95
CA ILE A 108 5.04 -30.76 5.32
C ILE A 108 5.54 -31.04 3.90
N LYS A 109 6.04 -32.26 3.71
CA LYS A 109 6.46 -32.73 2.39
C LYS A 109 5.23 -32.94 1.52
N CYS A 110 5.04 -32.09 0.52
CA CYS A 110 3.87 -32.14 -0.35
C CYS A 110 4.24 -31.78 -1.78
N GLU A 111 3.87 -32.63 -2.73
CA GLU A 111 3.98 -32.31 -4.14
C GLU A 111 2.82 -31.39 -4.57
N LEU A 112 3.15 -30.12 -4.80
CA LEU A 112 2.19 -29.04 -5.09
C LEU A 112 1.60 -29.09 -6.50
N ASP A 113 2.18 -29.92 -7.39
CA ASP A 113 1.73 -30.16 -8.77
C ASP A 113 0.66 -31.25 -8.90
N PHE A 114 0.34 -31.93 -7.80
CA PHE A 114 -0.62 -33.03 -7.75
C PHE A 114 -1.87 -32.65 -6.94
N PRO A 115 -3.00 -33.34 -7.13
CA PRO A 115 -4.27 -33.10 -6.43
C PRO A 115 -4.23 -33.52 -4.93
N ASN A 116 -3.16 -33.20 -4.23
CA ASN A 116 -3.00 -33.46 -2.81
C ASN A 116 -3.76 -32.41 -2.01
N LYS A 117 -4.64 -32.87 -1.11
CA LYS A 117 -5.28 -32.01 -0.12
C LYS A 117 -4.41 -31.93 1.13
N ILE A 118 -3.96 -30.73 1.45
CA ILE A 118 -3.18 -30.46 2.66
C ILE A 118 -4.17 -30.12 3.77
N ASN A 119 -4.27 -30.99 4.78
CA ASN A 119 -5.15 -30.77 5.93
C ASN A 119 -4.39 -30.09 7.06
N LEU A 120 -4.77 -28.85 7.36
CA LEU A 120 -4.30 -28.10 8.52
C LEU A 120 -5.49 -27.82 9.45
N SER A 121 -5.26 -27.90 10.76
CA SER A 121 -6.34 -27.66 11.72
C SER A 121 -6.83 -26.22 11.68
N LYS A 122 -8.13 -26.03 11.92
CA LYS A 122 -8.75 -24.70 11.97
C LYS A 122 -8.07 -23.77 12.99
N GLU A 123 -7.76 -24.29 14.17
CA GLU A 123 -7.12 -23.54 15.26
C GLU A 123 -5.74 -23.00 14.85
N LEU A 124 -4.97 -23.81 14.13
CA LEU A 124 -3.66 -23.42 13.61
C LEU A 124 -3.85 -22.30 12.56
N LEU A 125 -4.73 -22.53 11.59
CA LEU A 125 -4.98 -21.57 10.50
C LEU A 125 -5.48 -20.21 11.02
N GLN A 126 -6.36 -20.20 12.02
CA GLN A 126 -6.88 -18.96 12.63
C GLN A 126 -5.79 -18.06 13.24
N LYS A 127 -4.65 -18.63 13.60
CA LYS A 127 -3.47 -17.96 14.17
C LYS A 127 -2.32 -17.82 13.18
N SER A 128 -2.55 -18.12 11.90
CA SER A 128 -1.53 -18.15 10.86
C SER A 128 -1.67 -17.01 9.86
N ILE A 129 -0.53 -16.53 9.37
CA ILE A 129 -0.44 -15.87 8.06
C ILE A 129 -0.05 -16.91 7.01
N ILE A 130 -0.76 -16.92 5.88
CA ILE A 130 -0.46 -17.80 4.74
C ILE A 130 0.39 -17.04 3.74
N ILE A 131 1.49 -17.65 3.28
CA ILE A 131 2.41 -17.05 2.32
C ILE A 131 2.56 -17.99 1.13
N CYS A 132 2.59 -17.41 -0.07
CA CYS A 132 3.08 -18.08 -1.27
C CYS A 132 3.88 -17.08 -2.10
N SER A 133 5.20 -17.15 -2.00
CA SER A 133 6.10 -16.13 -2.57
C SER A 133 6.79 -16.63 -3.84
N ASN A 134 6.33 -16.19 -5.02
CA ASN A 134 6.96 -16.49 -6.32
C ASN A 134 7.14 -18.00 -6.60
N ALA A 135 6.23 -18.80 -6.06
CA ALA A 135 6.20 -20.25 -6.27
C ALA A 135 5.21 -20.64 -7.38
N ILE A 136 4.14 -19.88 -7.57
CA ILE A 136 3.01 -20.24 -8.45
C ILE A 136 3.45 -20.36 -9.91
N GLU A 137 4.33 -19.47 -10.37
CA GLU A 137 4.88 -19.47 -11.72
C GLU A 137 5.68 -20.74 -12.04
N LYS A 138 6.22 -21.44 -11.03
CA LYS A 138 7.06 -22.64 -11.17
C LYS A 138 6.27 -23.94 -11.15
N ILE A 139 5.04 -23.92 -10.65
CA ILE A 139 4.15 -25.08 -10.58
C ILE A 139 3.47 -25.26 -11.96
N LYS A 140 3.47 -26.49 -12.50
CA LYS A 140 2.78 -26.82 -13.76
C LYS A 140 1.26 -26.72 -13.57
N ASN A 141 0.73 -27.41 -12.57
CA ASN A 141 -0.70 -27.48 -12.24
C ASN A 141 -1.07 -26.51 -11.11
N LYS A 142 -1.06 -25.21 -11.42
CA LYS A 142 -1.29 -24.11 -10.48
C LYS A 142 -2.60 -24.22 -9.68
N GLY A 143 -3.61 -24.88 -10.23
CA GLY A 143 -4.93 -25.00 -9.62
C GLY A 143 -4.93 -25.78 -8.30
N TYR A 144 -4.06 -26.78 -8.14
CA TYR A 144 -4.00 -27.56 -6.91
C TYR A 144 -3.41 -26.74 -5.75
N LEU A 145 -2.29 -26.05 -6.01
CA LEU A 145 -1.70 -25.11 -5.05
C LEU A 145 -2.70 -24.01 -4.66
N LEU A 146 -3.34 -23.37 -5.65
CA LEU A 146 -4.31 -22.30 -5.39
C LEU A 146 -5.52 -22.80 -4.61
N SER A 147 -6.01 -24.01 -4.88
CA SER A 147 -7.14 -24.59 -4.15
C SER A 147 -6.82 -24.85 -2.68
N ASN A 148 -5.62 -25.35 -2.37
CA ASN A 148 -5.17 -25.53 -0.99
C ASN A 148 -5.07 -24.18 -0.24
N ILE A 149 -4.42 -23.19 -0.84
CA ILE A 149 -4.31 -21.84 -0.24
C ILE A 149 -5.70 -21.23 -0.04
N ARG A 150 -6.62 -21.41 -1.00
CA ARG A 150 -8.02 -20.98 -0.88
C ARG A 150 -8.64 -21.61 0.37
N GLU A 151 -8.49 -22.92 0.56
CA GLU A 151 -9.06 -23.61 1.71
C GLU A 151 -8.49 -23.09 3.04
N PHE A 152 -7.18 -22.86 3.13
CA PHE A 152 -6.53 -22.26 4.31
C PHE A 152 -7.14 -20.90 4.66
N MET A 153 -7.37 -20.07 3.64
CA MET A 153 -7.96 -18.74 3.78
C MET A 153 -9.45 -18.77 4.20
N ASN A 154 -10.12 -19.92 4.33
CA ASN A 154 -11.40 -20.00 5.08
C ASN A 154 -11.24 -19.65 6.56
N TYR A 155 -10.06 -19.90 7.12
CA TYR A 155 -9.82 -19.84 8.55
C TYR A 155 -8.78 -18.79 8.90
N SER A 156 -7.74 -18.63 8.09
CA SER A 156 -6.73 -17.60 8.27
C SER A 156 -7.28 -16.19 8.08
N GLN A 157 -6.81 -15.24 8.87
CA GLN A 157 -7.26 -13.84 8.80
C GLN A 157 -6.63 -13.09 7.63
N ILE A 158 -5.40 -13.46 7.28
CA ILE A 158 -4.56 -12.74 6.33
C ILE A 158 -3.68 -13.71 5.54
N GLY A 159 -3.48 -13.43 4.26
CA GLY A 159 -2.58 -14.15 3.38
C GLY A 159 -1.86 -13.22 2.41
N LEU A 160 -0.66 -13.61 2.00
CA LEU A 160 0.19 -12.89 1.08
C LEU A 160 0.58 -13.81 -0.08
N ILE A 161 0.22 -13.42 -1.30
CA ILE A 161 0.68 -14.09 -2.52
C ILE A 161 1.50 -13.11 -3.33
N THR A 162 2.68 -13.54 -3.78
CA THR A 162 3.48 -12.78 -4.76
C THR A 162 3.79 -13.62 -6.00
N THR A 163 3.87 -12.96 -7.14
CA THR A 163 4.27 -13.53 -8.43
C THR A 163 4.95 -12.44 -9.26
N LEU A 164 5.75 -12.81 -10.26
CA LEU A 164 6.34 -11.85 -11.19
C LEU A 164 5.30 -11.23 -12.13
N ASP A 165 5.40 -9.92 -12.36
CA ASP A 165 4.62 -9.16 -13.35
C ASP A 165 5.30 -9.24 -14.72
N ARG A 166 4.57 -9.68 -15.75
CA ARG A 166 5.09 -9.88 -17.11
C ARG A 166 5.40 -8.57 -17.85
N GLU A 167 4.75 -7.45 -17.50
CA GLU A 167 4.97 -6.14 -18.13
C GLU A 167 6.29 -5.49 -17.64
N ILE A 168 6.73 -5.85 -16.44
CA ILE A 168 7.83 -5.19 -15.73
C ILE A 168 9.05 -6.11 -15.57
N SER A 169 8.83 -7.41 -15.34
CA SER A 169 9.90 -8.36 -15.12
C SER A 169 10.64 -8.71 -16.41
N SER A 170 11.97 -8.80 -16.34
CA SER A 170 12.80 -9.36 -17.41
C SER A 170 12.85 -10.90 -17.41
N SER A 171 12.22 -11.56 -16.42
CA SER A 171 12.22 -13.01 -16.30
C SER A 171 11.24 -13.65 -17.28
N ASN A 172 11.69 -14.71 -17.97
CA ASN A 172 10.82 -15.55 -18.79
C ASN A 172 9.80 -16.37 -17.97
N GLU A 173 9.97 -16.43 -16.64
CA GLU A 173 9.01 -17.08 -15.72
C GLU A 173 7.80 -16.18 -15.41
N ALA A 174 7.85 -14.88 -15.76
CA ALA A 174 6.74 -13.97 -15.54
C ALA A 174 5.61 -14.23 -16.53
N ILE A 175 4.49 -14.76 -16.03
CA ILE A 175 3.38 -15.23 -16.87
C ILE A 175 2.11 -14.39 -16.77
N TRP A 176 1.99 -13.49 -15.79
CA TRP A 176 0.77 -12.68 -15.60
C TRP A 176 1.06 -11.19 -15.52
N GLU A 177 0.11 -10.41 -16.01
CA GLU A 177 -0.08 -9.02 -15.60
C GLU A 177 -1.02 -8.95 -14.38
N ILE A 178 -0.96 -7.85 -13.60
CA ILE A 178 -1.83 -7.62 -12.43
C ILE A 178 -3.30 -7.95 -12.70
N ASN A 179 -3.86 -7.47 -13.82
CA ASN A 179 -5.27 -7.66 -14.13
C ASN A 179 -5.62 -9.12 -14.48
N GLU A 180 -4.69 -9.85 -15.08
CA GLU A 180 -4.86 -11.28 -15.36
C GLU A 180 -4.82 -12.08 -14.07
N PHE A 181 -3.84 -11.80 -13.20
CA PHE A 181 -3.72 -12.48 -11.92
C PHE A 181 -4.91 -12.18 -11.00
N LYS A 182 -5.42 -10.94 -11.00
CA LYS A 182 -6.67 -10.58 -10.33
C LYS A 182 -7.84 -11.45 -10.79
N LYS A 183 -7.98 -11.70 -12.10
CA LYS A 183 -9.03 -12.58 -12.65
C LYS A 183 -8.86 -14.03 -12.18
N VAL A 184 -7.63 -14.53 -12.12
CA VAL A 184 -7.32 -15.87 -11.58
C VAL A 184 -7.76 -15.98 -10.13
N LEU A 185 -7.36 -15.04 -9.26
CA LEU A 185 -7.75 -15.08 -7.85
C LEU A 185 -9.27 -14.97 -7.66
N ASN A 186 -9.94 -14.15 -8.48
CA ASN A 186 -11.40 -14.05 -8.48
C ASN A 186 -12.08 -15.36 -8.91
N PHE A 187 -11.53 -16.07 -9.91
CA PHE A 187 -12.05 -17.36 -10.36
C PHE A 187 -12.04 -18.41 -9.25
N TYR A 188 -10.98 -18.46 -8.43
CA TYR A 188 -10.90 -19.32 -7.26
C TYR A 188 -11.68 -18.79 -6.04
N ASN A 189 -12.42 -17.68 -6.20
CA ASN A 189 -13.22 -17.04 -5.16
C ASN A 189 -12.39 -16.71 -3.90
N PHE A 190 -11.18 -16.21 -4.10
CA PHE A 190 -10.40 -15.60 -3.03
C PHE A 190 -11.04 -14.29 -2.58
N ASN A 191 -11.02 -14.01 -1.28
CA ASN A 191 -11.27 -12.69 -0.75
C ASN A 191 -10.03 -11.79 -0.92
N LEU A 192 -9.77 -11.40 -2.17
CA LEU A 192 -8.71 -10.47 -2.51
C LEU A 192 -9.02 -9.09 -1.94
N GLN A 193 -8.24 -8.66 -0.95
CA GLN A 193 -8.39 -7.36 -0.30
C GLN A 193 -7.65 -6.29 -1.10
N PHE A 194 -6.40 -6.55 -1.45
CA PHE A 194 -5.57 -5.59 -2.18
C PHE A 194 -4.66 -6.29 -3.18
N ILE A 195 -4.39 -5.61 -4.30
CA ILE A 195 -3.43 -6.04 -5.32
C ILE A 195 -2.69 -4.82 -5.86
N GLY A 196 -1.39 -4.98 -6.10
CA GLY A 196 -0.50 -3.95 -6.60
C GLY A 196 0.89 -4.51 -6.78
N LEU A 197 1.90 -3.66 -6.80
CA LEU A 197 3.30 -4.04 -6.91
C LEU A 197 4.00 -3.98 -5.55
N GLY A 198 4.75 -5.03 -5.23
CA GLY A 198 5.63 -5.08 -4.06
C GLY A 198 6.91 -4.27 -4.24
N ASN A 199 7.60 -3.97 -3.13
CA ASN A 199 8.86 -3.23 -3.18
C ASN A 199 10.05 -4.10 -3.58
N LYS A 200 10.95 -3.51 -4.37
CA LYS A 200 12.34 -3.94 -4.54
C LYS A 200 13.20 -2.71 -4.23
N CYS A 201 14.10 -2.78 -3.24
CA CYS A 201 15.08 -1.72 -2.99
C CYS A 201 16.03 -1.42 -4.18
N SER A 202 15.93 -2.15 -5.29
CA SER A 202 16.64 -1.87 -6.55
C SER A 202 15.64 -1.50 -7.65
N ASN A 203 15.45 -0.21 -7.92
CA ASN A 203 14.87 0.49 -9.08
C ASN A 203 13.71 -0.09 -9.95
N VAL A 204 13.21 -1.31 -9.76
CA VAL A 204 12.18 -1.96 -10.58
C VAL A 204 11.26 -2.80 -9.67
N ARG A 205 9.99 -2.43 -9.60
CA ARG A 205 8.94 -3.15 -8.85
C ARG A 205 8.37 -4.28 -9.71
N GLU A 206 9.03 -5.44 -9.71
CA GLU A 206 8.70 -6.54 -10.63
C GLU A 206 7.68 -7.55 -10.07
N ASN A 207 7.38 -7.53 -8.77
CA ASN A 207 6.49 -8.50 -8.14
C ASN A 207 5.08 -7.94 -8.00
N ILE A 208 4.10 -8.62 -8.58
CA ILE A 208 2.69 -8.50 -8.18
C ILE A 208 2.58 -8.99 -6.74
N MET A 209 1.95 -8.18 -5.89
CA MET A 209 1.67 -8.50 -4.50
C MET A 209 0.16 -8.47 -4.27
N CYS A 210 -0.35 -9.56 -3.71
CA CYS A 210 -1.75 -9.75 -3.38
C CYS A 210 -1.91 -9.99 -1.88
N ILE A 211 -2.81 -9.24 -1.26
CA ILE A 211 -3.19 -9.42 0.13
C ILE A 211 -4.60 -9.99 0.18
N LEU A 212 -4.72 -11.13 0.83
CA LEU A 212 -5.93 -11.91 0.95
C LEU A 212 -6.49 -11.76 2.36
N GLY A 213 -7.78 -11.51 2.47
CA GLY A 213 -8.51 -11.61 3.73
C GLY A 213 -9.13 -13.00 3.88
N ASN A 214 -9.69 -13.26 5.06
CA ASN A 214 -10.50 -14.46 5.28
C ASN A 214 -11.64 -14.55 4.25
N ASN A 215 -11.85 -15.72 3.66
CA ASN A 215 -12.85 -15.92 2.60
C ASN A 215 -14.31 -15.78 3.07
N ASN A 216 -14.56 -15.90 4.36
CA ASN A 216 -15.85 -15.59 4.98
C ASN A 216 -15.97 -14.07 5.12
N LYS A 217 -16.38 -13.41 4.04
CA LYS A 217 -16.56 -11.96 3.98
C LYS A 217 -17.59 -11.49 5.01
N ILE A 218 -17.23 -10.47 5.79
CA ILE A 218 -18.20 -9.72 6.58
C ILE A 218 -19.03 -8.89 5.61
N THR A 219 -20.34 -9.12 5.60
CA THR A 219 -21.28 -8.34 4.79
C THR A 219 -21.70 -7.07 5.51
N ILE A 220 -21.87 -5.98 4.76
CA ILE A 220 -22.47 -4.76 5.31
C ILE A 220 -23.96 -5.02 5.50
N GLU A 221 -24.37 -5.07 6.76
CA GLU A 221 -25.75 -5.29 7.18
C GLU A 221 -26.55 -3.97 7.22
N ASP A 222 -27.88 -4.06 7.29
CA ASP A 222 -28.78 -2.92 7.46
C ASP A 222 -28.50 -2.08 8.72
N ASP A 223 -27.85 -2.67 9.72
CA ASP A 223 -27.49 -2.01 10.99
C ASP A 223 -26.54 -0.82 10.81
N ILE A 224 -25.84 -0.71 9.67
CA ILE A 224 -25.03 0.48 9.34
C ILE A 224 -25.86 1.78 9.35
N LYS A 225 -27.18 1.70 9.15
CA LYS A 225 -28.10 2.85 9.24
C LYS A 225 -28.09 3.47 10.63
N LYS A 226 -27.95 2.66 11.68
CA LYS A 226 -27.88 3.10 13.09
C LYS A 226 -26.44 3.40 13.53
N PHE A 227 -25.45 2.90 12.80
CA PHE A 227 -24.04 3.17 13.04
C PHE A 227 -23.71 4.63 12.75
N ARG A 228 -23.09 5.32 13.70
CA ARG A 228 -22.86 6.76 13.65
C ARG A 228 -21.39 7.10 13.90
N VAL A 229 -20.80 7.82 12.96
CA VAL A 229 -19.40 8.27 13.01
C VAL A 229 -19.38 9.80 13.00
N VAL A 230 -18.63 10.42 13.92
CA VAL A 230 -18.55 11.89 14.04
C VAL A 230 -17.11 12.38 13.88
N ALA A 231 -16.87 13.23 12.89
CA ALA A 231 -15.64 14.01 12.80
C ALA A 231 -15.74 15.25 13.69
N ILE A 232 -14.74 15.46 14.56
CA ILE A 232 -14.59 16.67 15.37
C ILE A 232 -13.47 17.50 14.74
N ILE A 233 -13.84 18.66 14.20
CA ILE A 233 -12.97 19.51 13.38
C ILE A 233 -12.66 20.81 14.12
N ILE A 234 -11.40 21.25 14.07
CA ILE A 234 -11.02 22.60 14.48
C ILE A 234 -10.78 23.41 13.22
N ALA A 235 -11.36 24.61 13.16
CA ALA A 235 -11.18 25.54 12.06
C ALA A 235 -10.57 26.85 12.56
N TYR A 236 -9.65 27.40 11.78
CA TYR A 236 -9.16 28.77 11.92
C TYR A 236 -8.77 29.31 10.55
N ASN A 237 -9.54 30.26 10.05
CA ASN A 237 -9.34 30.91 8.75
C ASN A 237 -9.24 29.93 7.57
N GLU A 238 -10.31 29.19 7.31
CA GLU A 238 -10.40 28.17 6.25
C GLU A 238 -11.61 28.46 5.33
N GLU A 239 -11.99 29.73 5.12
CA GLU A 239 -13.20 30.12 4.37
C GLU A 239 -13.22 29.63 2.92
N ASP A 240 -12.04 29.45 2.33
CA ASP A 240 -11.80 29.06 0.95
C ASP A 240 -12.13 27.57 0.68
N ILE A 241 -12.02 26.72 1.70
CA ILE A 241 -12.21 25.26 1.54
C ILE A 241 -13.22 24.62 2.48
N LEU A 242 -13.64 25.29 3.57
CA LEU A 242 -14.45 24.68 4.63
C LEU A 242 -15.72 24.01 4.10
N TYR A 243 -16.48 24.71 3.25
CA TYR A 243 -17.74 24.17 2.71
C TYR A 243 -17.52 22.85 1.95
N HIS A 244 -16.51 22.79 1.09
CA HIS A 244 -16.20 21.60 0.29
C HIS A 244 -15.64 20.46 1.15
N SER A 245 -14.85 20.77 2.18
CA SER A 245 -14.36 19.79 3.15
C SER A 245 -15.52 19.11 3.88
N ILE A 246 -16.47 19.90 4.40
CA ILE A 246 -17.66 19.36 5.09
C ILE A 246 -18.56 18.57 4.13
N ALA A 247 -18.74 19.06 2.90
CA ALA A 247 -19.55 18.35 1.90
C ALA A 247 -19.03 16.93 1.63
N LYS A 248 -17.70 16.74 1.53
CA LYS A 248 -17.08 15.43 1.30
C LYS A 248 -17.24 14.48 2.48
N LEU A 249 -17.14 14.98 3.72
CA LEU A 249 -17.44 14.18 4.92
C LEU A 249 -18.90 13.71 4.93
N LYS A 250 -19.84 14.59 4.59
CA LYS A 250 -21.26 14.24 4.50
C LYS A 250 -21.55 13.23 3.39
N GLN A 251 -20.92 13.36 2.23
CA GLN A 251 -20.99 12.36 1.15
C GLN A 251 -20.48 10.98 1.60
N ASN A 252 -19.53 10.96 2.53
CA ASN A 252 -18.98 9.75 3.14
C ASN A 252 -19.77 9.25 4.38
N GLY A 253 -20.96 9.80 4.63
CA GLY A 253 -21.82 9.38 5.74
C GLY A 253 -21.32 9.80 7.13
N ILE A 254 -20.38 10.74 7.22
CA ILE A 254 -19.78 11.19 8.48
C ILE A 254 -20.53 12.41 9.01
N ASP A 255 -20.93 12.40 10.27
CA ASP A 255 -21.45 13.59 10.95
C ASP A 255 -20.31 14.51 11.38
N VAL A 256 -20.58 15.81 11.49
CA VAL A 256 -19.52 16.81 11.73
C VAL A 256 -19.87 17.71 12.90
N TYR A 257 -18.94 17.82 13.86
CA TYR A 257 -18.95 18.83 14.91
C TYR A 257 -17.77 19.79 14.72
N LEU A 258 -18.03 21.10 14.73
CA LEU A 258 -17.01 22.12 14.44
C LEU A 258 -16.65 22.96 15.66
N ILE A 259 -15.36 23.19 15.85
CA ILE A 259 -14.80 24.11 16.83
C ILE A 259 -14.15 25.24 16.06
N ASP A 260 -14.76 26.43 16.08
CA ASP A 260 -14.13 27.64 15.55
C ASP A 260 -13.14 28.17 16.59
N ASN A 261 -11.86 28.25 16.24
CA ASN A 261 -10.87 28.89 17.10
C ASN A 261 -10.79 30.40 16.83
N TRP A 262 -11.96 31.05 16.86
CA TRP A 262 -12.10 32.49 16.69
C TRP A 262 -11.57 33.01 15.34
N SER A 263 -11.99 32.38 14.24
CA SER A 263 -11.60 32.81 12.89
C SER A 263 -11.95 34.28 12.65
N THR A 264 -11.06 34.96 11.93
CA THR A 264 -11.15 36.39 11.58
C THR A 264 -11.73 36.62 10.18
N ASP A 265 -11.84 35.57 9.38
CA ASP A 265 -12.43 35.60 8.04
C ASP A 265 -13.91 35.13 8.06
N SER A 266 -14.47 34.77 6.92
CA SER A 266 -15.86 34.29 6.80
C SER A 266 -16.09 32.87 7.32
N THR A 267 -15.06 32.17 7.82
CA THR A 267 -15.15 30.80 8.34
C THR A 267 -16.31 30.64 9.31
N PHE A 268 -16.42 31.49 10.33
CA PHE A 268 -17.50 31.39 11.31
C PHE A 268 -18.89 31.64 10.70
N LYS A 269 -19.01 32.53 9.71
CA LYS A 269 -20.26 32.75 8.97
C LYS A 269 -20.65 31.49 8.18
N ILE A 270 -19.68 30.83 7.56
CA ILE A 270 -19.89 29.56 6.84
C ILE A 270 -20.31 28.45 7.80
N ILE A 271 -19.70 28.33 8.99
CA ILE A 271 -20.10 27.37 10.03
C ILE A 271 -21.58 27.56 10.41
N ASN A 272 -21.99 28.81 10.67
CA ASN A 272 -23.39 29.13 10.99
C ASN A 272 -24.35 28.74 9.86
N LYS A 273 -23.97 29.01 8.60
CA LYS A 273 -24.76 28.62 7.42
C LYS A 273 -24.91 27.09 7.35
N LEU A 274 -23.80 26.35 7.48
CA LEU A 274 -23.79 24.88 7.48
C LEU A 274 -24.69 24.29 8.57
N PHE A 275 -24.75 24.92 9.76
CA PHE A 275 -25.64 24.48 10.84
C PHE A 275 -27.11 24.70 10.50
N LYS A 276 -27.46 25.90 9.98
CA LYS A 276 -28.85 26.20 9.53
C LYS A 276 -29.31 25.24 8.44
N GLU A 277 -28.41 24.85 7.54
CA GLU A 277 -28.66 23.87 6.48
C GLU A 277 -28.62 22.40 6.95
N LYS A 278 -28.48 22.16 8.27
CA LYS A 278 -28.38 20.83 8.89
C LYS A 278 -27.26 19.96 8.29
N LYS A 279 -26.19 20.60 7.80
CA LYS A 279 -25.00 19.92 7.27
C LYS A 279 -24.02 19.51 8.37
N ILE A 280 -24.08 20.15 9.53
CA ILE A 280 -23.28 19.81 10.72
C ILE A 280 -24.19 19.59 11.92
N ILE A 281 -23.75 18.79 12.87
CA ILE A 281 -24.57 18.38 14.04
C ILE A 281 -24.45 19.34 15.22
N GLY A 282 -23.47 20.23 15.18
CA GLY A 282 -23.21 21.22 16.21
C GLY A 282 -21.92 21.97 15.94
N PHE A 283 -21.75 23.10 16.63
CA PHE A 283 -20.51 23.84 16.62
C PHE A 283 -20.36 24.66 17.90
N GLU A 284 -19.14 25.09 18.18
CA GLU A 284 -18.84 26.05 19.25
C GLU A 284 -17.65 26.93 18.88
N ARG A 285 -17.49 28.04 19.63
CA ARG A 285 -16.22 28.76 19.69
C ARG A 285 -15.45 28.32 20.92
N PHE A 286 -14.15 28.06 20.76
CA PHE A 286 -13.29 27.64 21.84
C PHE A 286 -11.89 28.29 21.74
N PRO A 287 -11.26 28.71 22.86
CA PRO A 287 -11.81 28.72 24.23
C PRO A 287 -13.03 29.64 24.37
N LYS A 288 -13.89 29.37 25.38
CA LYS A 288 -15.08 30.19 25.65
C LYS A 288 -14.70 31.60 26.10
N ASP A 289 -13.70 31.68 26.97
CA ASP A 289 -13.13 32.94 27.43
C ASP A 289 -12.23 33.49 26.32
N GLU A 290 -12.40 34.75 25.96
CA GLU A 290 -11.88 35.40 24.75
C GLU A 290 -10.34 35.58 24.68
N SER A 291 -9.53 34.70 25.26
CA SER A 291 -8.09 34.72 25.00
C SER A 291 -7.84 34.28 23.55
N LYS A 292 -7.97 35.25 22.64
CA LYS A 292 -7.81 35.14 21.18
C LYS A 292 -6.34 35.10 20.76
N GLU A 293 -5.44 35.52 21.66
CA GLU A 293 -4.02 35.73 21.40
C GLU A 293 -3.31 34.43 21.02
N TYR A 294 -3.57 33.33 21.75
CA TYR A 294 -2.87 32.07 21.54
C TYR A 294 -3.77 30.90 21.11
N TYR A 295 -3.25 30.12 20.18
CA TYR A 295 -3.70 28.77 19.85
C TYR A 295 -3.10 27.76 20.85
N ASP A 296 -3.94 27.26 21.74
CA ASP A 296 -3.58 26.23 22.72
C ASP A 296 -3.97 24.83 22.22
N LEU A 297 -3.07 24.16 21.49
CA LEU A 297 -3.28 22.79 20.99
C LEU A 297 -3.63 21.79 22.09
N TYR A 298 -3.04 21.91 23.29
CA TYR A 298 -3.32 21.00 24.40
C TYR A 298 -4.80 21.07 24.80
N LYS A 299 -5.28 22.29 25.07
CA LYS A 299 -6.70 22.54 25.43
C LYS A 299 -7.65 22.18 24.29
N MET A 300 -7.24 22.40 23.04
CA MET A 300 -8.02 22.01 21.87
C MET A 300 -8.23 20.49 21.79
N MET A 301 -7.17 19.71 22.01
CA MET A 301 -7.27 18.25 22.03
C MET A 301 -8.07 17.76 23.24
N GLU A 302 -7.85 18.34 24.42
CA GLU A 302 -8.67 18.06 25.61
C GLU A 302 -10.15 18.34 25.36
N ARG A 303 -10.48 19.42 24.65
CA ARG A 303 -11.88 19.71 24.29
C ARG A 303 -12.47 18.64 23.36
N LYS A 304 -11.70 18.13 22.40
CA LYS A 304 -12.13 16.99 21.55
C LYS A 304 -12.37 15.72 22.38
N GLU A 305 -11.53 15.44 23.38
CA GLU A 305 -11.74 14.32 24.32
C GLU A 305 -13.08 14.47 25.07
N ILE A 306 -13.37 15.66 25.61
CA ILE A 306 -14.63 15.94 26.32
C ILE A 306 -15.83 15.78 25.37
N LEU A 307 -15.77 16.36 24.18
CA LEU A 307 -16.86 16.27 23.19
C LEU A 307 -17.14 14.82 22.79
N SER A 308 -16.12 13.97 22.69
CA SER A 308 -16.29 12.55 22.37
C SER A 308 -17.08 11.77 23.43
N LYS A 309 -17.13 12.26 24.68
CA LYS A 309 -17.98 11.69 25.73
C LYS A 309 -19.40 12.25 25.72
N GLN A 310 -19.57 13.49 25.27
CA GLN A 310 -20.86 14.20 25.27
C GLN A 310 -21.72 13.86 24.05
N ILE A 311 -21.09 13.61 22.90
CA ILE A 311 -21.78 13.33 21.65
C ILE A 311 -22.11 11.83 21.57
N LYS A 312 -23.38 11.48 21.33
CA LYS A 312 -23.79 10.08 21.14
C LYS A 312 -23.38 9.57 19.74
N ALA A 313 -22.24 8.93 19.63
CA ALA A 313 -21.76 8.29 18.39
C ALA A 313 -21.06 6.96 18.69
N ASN A 314 -20.97 6.07 17.69
CA ASN A 314 -20.23 4.81 17.79
C ASN A 314 -18.73 5.04 17.59
N TRP A 315 -18.35 5.98 16.74
CA TRP A 315 -16.96 6.29 16.42
C TRP A 315 -16.73 7.78 16.27
N PHE A 316 -15.50 8.20 16.52
CA PHE A 316 -15.04 9.57 16.35
C PHE A 316 -13.80 9.65 15.47
N ILE A 317 -13.64 10.81 14.82
CA ILE A 317 -12.47 11.13 14.01
C ILE A 317 -11.93 12.49 14.47
N HIS A 318 -10.66 12.55 14.87
CA HIS A 318 -9.91 13.79 14.91
C HIS A 318 -9.56 14.17 13.46
N HIS A 319 -10.15 15.26 12.96
CA HIS A 319 -10.08 15.64 11.56
C HIS A 319 -9.72 17.12 11.41
N ASP A 320 -8.92 17.46 10.39
CA ASP A 320 -8.55 18.83 10.03
C ASP A 320 -9.25 19.26 8.73
N VAL A 321 -9.52 20.57 8.57
CA VAL A 321 -10.32 21.08 7.43
C VAL A 321 -9.65 20.77 6.08
N ASP A 322 -8.32 20.74 6.05
CA ASP A 322 -7.46 20.44 4.91
C ASP A 322 -7.19 18.94 4.68
N GLU A 323 -7.94 18.05 5.31
CA GLU A 323 -7.79 16.61 5.14
C GLU A 323 -8.99 15.97 4.43
N ILE A 324 -8.70 15.05 3.51
CA ILE A 324 -9.65 14.05 3.01
C ILE A 324 -9.22 12.68 3.51
N ARG A 325 -10.18 11.90 4.01
CA ARG A 325 -9.95 10.55 4.53
C ARG A 325 -10.65 9.51 3.67
N GLU A 326 -9.95 8.43 3.37
CA GLU A 326 -10.47 7.32 2.57
C GLU A 326 -10.16 6.00 3.28
N GLY A 327 -11.14 5.09 3.27
CA GLY A 327 -10.90 3.71 3.65
C GLY A 327 -10.03 2.99 2.61
N PRO A 328 -9.42 1.86 2.95
CA PRO A 328 -8.51 1.15 2.04
C PRO A 328 -9.24 0.43 0.90
N TRP A 329 -10.56 0.20 1.01
CA TRP A 329 -11.37 -0.49 0.02
C TRP A 329 -11.98 0.48 -1.00
N GLU A 330 -11.76 0.22 -2.29
CA GLU A 330 -12.15 1.14 -3.37
C GLU A 330 -13.66 1.32 -3.56
N ASN A 331 -14.43 0.32 -3.13
CA ASN A 331 -15.88 0.21 -3.29
C ASN A 331 -16.68 0.56 -2.04
N LEU A 332 -16.02 1.02 -0.97
CA LEU A 332 -16.66 1.43 0.27
C LEU A 332 -16.40 2.91 0.54
N ASN A 333 -17.41 3.63 1.04
CA ASN A 333 -17.20 4.96 1.60
C ASN A 333 -16.52 4.90 2.97
N LEU A 334 -16.13 6.05 3.53
CA LEU A 334 -15.42 6.10 4.81
C LEU A 334 -16.23 5.49 5.97
N LYS A 335 -17.54 5.76 6.05
CA LYS A 335 -18.41 5.20 7.10
C LYS A 335 -18.49 3.67 7.00
N GLU A 336 -18.70 3.15 5.79
CA GLU A 336 -18.74 1.71 5.51
C GLU A 336 -17.43 1.02 5.87
N SER A 337 -16.32 1.66 5.54
CA SER A 337 -14.98 1.16 5.90
C SER A 337 -14.79 1.10 7.42
N ILE A 338 -15.19 2.14 8.16
CA ILE A 338 -15.11 2.15 9.63
C ILE A 338 -16.06 1.11 10.25
N TYR A 339 -17.26 0.93 9.68
CA TYR A 339 -18.21 -0.10 10.10
C TYR A 339 -17.64 -1.51 9.94
N LEU A 340 -16.98 -1.78 8.81
CA LEU A 340 -16.32 -3.06 8.57
C LEU A 340 -15.20 -3.31 9.60
N VAL A 341 -14.39 -2.29 9.88
CA VAL A 341 -13.35 -2.34 10.93
C VAL A 341 -13.95 -2.63 12.31
N ASP A 342 -15.09 -2.01 12.64
CA ASP A 342 -15.81 -2.26 13.90
C ASP A 342 -16.25 -3.72 14.02
N LYS A 343 -16.84 -4.28 12.95
CA LYS A 343 -17.30 -5.68 12.88
C LYS A 343 -16.16 -6.68 12.94
N MET A 344 -14.96 -6.29 12.51
CA MET A 344 -13.74 -7.08 12.66
C MET A 344 -13.18 -7.05 14.11
N GLY A 345 -13.78 -6.28 15.02
CA GLY A 345 -13.39 -6.23 16.43
C GLY A 345 -12.29 -5.22 16.76
N TYR A 346 -11.93 -4.34 15.83
CA TYR A 346 -10.95 -3.28 16.05
C TYR A 346 -11.64 -2.02 16.57
N ASN A 347 -10.90 -1.18 17.31
CA ASN A 347 -11.45 0.02 17.94
C ASN A 347 -10.61 1.29 17.74
N ALA A 348 -9.54 1.22 16.94
CA ALA A 348 -8.76 2.36 16.51
C ALA A 348 -8.24 2.17 15.07
N ILE A 349 -8.05 3.26 14.33
CA ILE A 349 -7.59 3.23 12.93
C ILE A 349 -6.36 4.13 12.76
N ASP A 350 -5.27 3.53 12.25
CA ASP A 350 -4.06 4.23 11.81
C ASP A 350 -4.20 4.68 10.35
N HIS A 351 -3.43 5.68 9.96
CA HIS A 351 -3.48 6.26 8.62
C HIS A 351 -2.09 6.46 8.01
N SER A 352 -2.00 6.20 6.72
CA SER A 352 -0.91 6.68 5.87
C SER A 352 -1.26 8.07 5.34
N VAL A 353 -0.31 9.00 5.40
CA VAL A 353 -0.50 10.38 4.96
C VAL A 353 0.21 10.60 3.63
N ILE A 354 -0.49 11.24 2.69
CA ILE A 354 0.09 11.90 1.54
C ILE A 354 -0.22 13.39 1.61
N GLU A 355 0.79 14.23 1.44
CA GLU A 355 0.67 15.68 1.55
C GLU A 355 0.81 16.32 0.17
N PHE A 356 -0.23 17.03 -0.25
CA PHE A 356 -0.30 17.71 -1.52
C PHE A 356 0.31 19.11 -1.45
N LYS A 357 1.00 19.50 -2.52
CA LYS A 357 1.64 20.80 -2.67
C LYS A 357 1.00 21.60 -3.82
N PRO A 358 0.79 22.92 -3.65
CA PRO A 358 0.51 23.79 -4.79
C PRO A 358 1.73 23.83 -5.72
N ILE A 359 1.49 23.84 -7.03
CA ILE A 359 2.55 24.01 -8.06
C ILE A 359 2.51 25.38 -8.73
N ASP A 360 1.48 26.16 -8.40
CA ASP A 360 1.23 27.53 -8.84
C ASP A 360 0.33 28.25 -7.80
N ASN A 361 -0.11 29.46 -8.13
CA ASN A 361 -0.98 30.28 -7.29
C ASN A 361 -2.41 30.40 -7.84
N SER A 362 -2.85 29.46 -8.68
CA SER A 362 -4.14 29.55 -9.40
C SER A 362 -5.36 29.26 -8.52
N PHE A 363 -5.17 28.54 -7.41
CA PHE A 363 -6.27 28.19 -6.51
C PHE A 363 -6.75 29.42 -5.72
N ILE A 364 -8.05 29.69 -5.81
CA ILE A 364 -8.71 30.79 -5.08
C ILE A 364 -9.59 30.22 -3.96
N SER A 365 -10.55 29.37 -4.30
CA SER A 365 -11.45 28.70 -3.37
C SER A 365 -12.10 27.49 -4.05
N GLY A 366 -12.70 26.59 -3.25
CA GLY A 366 -13.52 25.50 -3.77
C GLY A 366 -12.97 24.10 -3.47
N ASP A 367 -13.22 23.18 -4.40
CA ASP A 367 -12.75 21.79 -4.29
C ASP A 367 -11.25 21.69 -4.55
N PHE A 368 -10.47 21.76 -3.47
CA PHE A 368 -9.01 21.72 -3.49
C PHE A 368 -8.42 20.42 -4.05
N GLU A 369 -9.12 19.28 -3.94
CA GLU A 369 -8.64 18.00 -4.48
C GLU A 369 -8.65 17.98 -6.02
N LYS A 370 -9.52 18.77 -6.65
CA LYS A 370 -9.51 18.94 -8.12
C LYS A 370 -8.31 19.74 -8.61
N ASN A 371 -7.75 20.60 -7.77
CA ASN A 371 -6.67 21.52 -8.13
C ASN A 371 -5.29 20.97 -7.76
N PHE A 372 -5.13 20.43 -6.55
CA PHE A 372 -3.83 19.93 -6.10
C PHE A 372 -3.66 18.46 -6.43
N LYS A 373 -2.76 18.17 -7.37
CA LYS A 373 -2.48 16.82 -7.86
C LYS A 373 -1.10 16.28 -7.50
N TYR A 374 -0.20 17.10 -6.98
CA TYR A 374 1.17 16.69 -6.71
C TYR A 374 1.40 16.51 -5.20
N PHE A 375 1.97 15.38 -4.79
CA PHE A 375 2.12 15.03 -3.38
C PHE A 375 3.52 14.52 -3.00
N ILE A 376 3.77 14.52 -1.69
CA ILE A 376 4.90 13.88 -1.03
C ILE A 376 4.42 12.96 0.10
N PHE A 377 5.31 12.10 0.57
CA PHE A 377 5.09 11.28 1.76
C PHE A 377 5.76 11.92 3.00
N PRO A 378 5.01 12.57 3.91
CA PRO A 378 5.59 13.25 5.08
C PRO A 378 6.07 12.30 6.19
N GLY A 379 5.55 11.07 6.28
CA GLY A 379 6.04 10.03 7.21
C GLY A 379 5.57 10.15 8.67
N SER A 380 4.48 10.88 8.95
CA SER A 380 3.87 11.00 10.28
C SER A 380 2.92 9.84 10.57
N LYS A 381 2.93 9.35 11.83
CA LYS A 381 1.95 8.36 12.34
C LYS A 381 0.64 9.08 12.66
N ARG A 382 -0.52 8.49 12.33
CA ARG A 382 -1.84 9.14 12.45
C ARG A 382 -2.92 8.15 12.89
N ILE A 383 -2.98 7.88 14.19
CA ILE A 383 -4.08 7.09 14.79
C ILE A 383 -5.16 8.06 15.26
N ASN A 384 -6.07 8.41 14.37
CA ASN A 384 -6.98 9.54 14.57
C ASN A 384 -8.47 9.19 14.56
N ALA A 385 -8.84 7.92 14.36
CA ALA A 385 -10.22 7.48 14.53
C ALA A 385 -10.29 6.38 15.59
N TRP A 386 -11.33 6.45 16.44
CA TRP A 386 -11.52 5.52 17.56
C TRP A 386 -13.00 5.22 17.80
N LYS A 387 -13.26 4.02 18.29
CA LYS A 387 -14.58 3.59 18.77
C LYS A 387 -14.88 4.23 20.11
N ASN A 388 -16.11 4.68 20.29
CA ASN A 388 -16.62 5.11 21.57
C ASN A 388 -17.08 3.90 22.38
N ILE A 389 -16.21 3.44 23.27
CA ILE A 389 -16.47 2.32 24.19
C ILE A 389 -16.69 2.80 25.64
N GLY A 390 -16.86 4.12 25.85
CA GLY A 390 -17.04 4.71 27.18
C GLY A 390 -15.75 4.89 27.99
N GLU A 391 -14.60 4.47 27.47
CA GLU A 391 -13.30 4.67 28.13
C GLU A 391 -12.80 6.11 28.02
N ASN A 392 -11.93 6.49 28.95
CA ASN A 392 -11.15 7.72 28.83
C ASN A 392 -10.10 7.56 27.73
N ILE A 393 -10.03 8.54 26.84
CA ILE A 393 -9.01 8.63 25.80
C ILE A 393 -8.00 9.73 26.12
N ASP A 394 -6.79 9.59 25.59
CA ASP A 394 -5.73 10.60 25.59
C ASP A 394 -5.33 10.92 24.15
N LEU A 395 -5.69 12.13 23.74
CA LEU A 395 -5.33 12.76 22.46
C LEU A 395 -4.43 13.97 22.70
N LYS A 396 -4.59 14.64 23.85
CA LYS A 396 -3.89 15.87 24.22
C LYS A 396 -2.40 15.69 24.41
N ASN A 397 -1.94 14.57 24.97
CA ASN A 397 -0.50 14.39 25.17
C ASN A 397 0.25 14.05 23.87
N GLU A 398 -0.48 13.66 22.82
CA GLU A 398 0.08 13.29 21.51
C GLU A 398 -0.07 14.37 20.43
N ALA A 399 -0.43 15.60 20.81
CA ALA A 399 -0.69 16.70 19.87
C ALA A 399 -1.72 16.36 18.78
N GLY A 400 -2.62 15.41 19.04
CA GLY A 400 -3.57 14.92 18.03
C GLY A 400 -2.98 13.96 16.99
N HIS A 401 -1.76 13.45 17.15
CA HIS A 401 -1.20 12.44 16.24
C HIS A 401 -1.69 11.03 16.51
N GLU A 402 -2.01 10.71 17.77
CA GLU A 402 -2.41 9.38 18.19
C GLU A 402 -3.41 9.47 19.34
N VAL A 403 -4.51 8.73 19.25
CA VAL A 403 -5.45 8.52 20.35
C VAL A 403 -5.06 7.27 21.15
N LYS A 404 -4.82 7.43 22.46
CA LYS A 404 -4.45 6.34 23.38
C LYS A 404 -5.60 6.04 24.35
N PHE A 405 -5.82 4.76 24.63
CA PHE A 405 -6.75 4.26 25.66
C PHE A 405 -6.39 2.79 25.99
N ALA A 406 -6.90 2.27 27.10
CA ALA A 406 -6.40 1.03 27.70
C ALA A 406 -6.67 -0.21 26.84
N SER A 407 -7.89 -0.38 26.36
CA SER A 407 -8.29 -1.55 25.55
C SER A 407 -8.05 -1.38 24.04
N ARG A 408 -7.11 -0.51 23.64
CA ARG A 408 -6.90 -0.15 22.23
C ARG A 408 -6.37 -1.31 21.39
N ILE A 409 -7.10 -1.61 20.31
CA ILE A 409 -6.79 -2.58 19.26
C ILE A 409 -6.86 -1.84 17.92
N ILE A 410 -5.67 -1.59 17.35
CA ILE A 410 -5.52 -0.82 16.11
C ILE A 410 -5.77 -1.76 14.93
N PHE A 411 -6.58 -1.31 13.98
CA PHE A 411 -6.79 -2.00 12.71
C PHE A 411 -5.45 -2.13 11.94
N PRO A 412 -5.06 -3.34 11.51
CA PRO A 412 -3.74 -3.60 10.90
C PRO A 412 -3.47 -2.81 9.62
N ILE A 413 -4.52 -2.49 8.84
CA ILE A 413 -4.39 -1.86 7.54
C ILE A 413 -4.70 -0.37 7.66
N ASN A 414 -3.79 0.47 7.18
CA ASN A 414 -3.92 1.91 7.26
C ASN A 414 -5.04 2.43 6.35
N PHE A 415 -5.73 3.46 6.83
CA PHE A 415 -6.57 4.32 6.01
C PHE A 415 -5.72 5.41 5.34
N LEU A 416 -6.22 6.10 4.32
CA LEU A 416 -5.48 7.17 3.66
C LEU A 416 -5.92 8.54 4.19
N ILE A 417 -4.95 9.41 4.49
CA ILE A 417 -5.16 10.86 4.63
C ILE A 417 -4.51 11.54 3.43
N LYS A 418 -5.32 12.29 2.67
CA LYS A 418 -4.85 13.28 1.70
C LYS A 418 -4.86 14.64 2.38
N HIS A 419 -3.69 15.22 2.61
CA HIS A 419 -3.51 16.45 3.38
C HIS A 419 -3.14 17.61 2.46
N TYR A 420 -3.81 18.76 2.60
CA TYR A 420 -3.68 19.93 1.71
C TYR A 420 -3.38 21.21 2.50
N PRO A 421 -2.24 21.27 3.20
CA PRO A 421 -1.99 22.31 4.20
C PRO A 421 -1.86 23.72 3.61
N MET A 422 -1.47 23.82 2.34
CA MET A 422 -1.13 25.07 1.64
C MET A 422 -1.84 25.15 0.29
N ARG A 423 -2.29 26.35 -0.09
CA ARG A 423 -3.07 26.57 -1.33
C ARG A 423 -2.39 27.49 -2.34
N SER A 424 -1.61 28.44 -1.85
CA SER A 424 -0.80 29.38 -2.64
C SER A 424 0.37 29.86 -1.78
N GLN A 425 1.32 30.56 -2.40
CA GLN A 425 2.44 31.19 -1.70
C GLN A 425 1.94 32.22 -0.68
N LEU A 426 1.06 33.12 -1.09
CA LEU A 426 0.49 34.16 -0.21
C LEU A 426 -0.32 33.54 0.94
N HIS A 427 -1.12 32.53 0.65
CA HIS A 427 -1.85 31.80 1.69
C HIS A 427 -0.89 31.16 2.69
N ALA A 428 0.20 30.53 2.22
CA ALA A 428 1.16 29.88 3.09
C ALA A 428 1.93 30.86 3.98
N GLU A 429 2.35 32.01 3.45
CA GLU A 429 2.98 33.09 4.23
C GLU A 429 2.05 33.56 5.36
N LYS A 430 0.80 33.85 5.01
CA LYS A 430 -0.23 34.28 5.96
C LYS A 430 -0.48 33.20 7.02
N LYS A 431 -0.73 31.96 6.58
CA LYS A 431 -1.02 30.82 7.46
C LYS A 431 0.16 30.54 8.40
N MET A 432 1.35 30.36 7.87
CA MET A 432 2.50 29.91 8.66
C MET A 432 3.04 30.97 9.62
N ILE A 433 3.13 32.23 9.19
CA ILE A 433 3.71 33.29 10.00
C ILE A 433 2.66 33.90 10.93
N LYS A 434 1.65 34.55 10.36
CA LYS A 434 0.69 35.36 11.12
C LYS A 434 -0.31 34.51 11.88
N GLU A 435 -0.84 33.47 11.23
CA GLU A 435 -1.97 32.72 11.78
C GLU A 435 -1.56 31.54 12.67
N ARG A 436 -0.32 31.05 12.53
CA ARG A 436 0.18 29.86 13.24
C ARG A 436 1.37 30.15 14.14
N LYS A 437 2.47 30.73 13.62
CA LYS A 437 3.67 31.00 14.42
C LYS A 437 3.40 32.04 15.52
N GLU A 438 2.81 33.18 15.18
CA GLU A 438 2.54 34.26 16.15
C GLU A 438 1.52 33.84 17.22
N ARG A 439 0.55 32.98 16.86
CA ARG A 439 -0.45 32.45 17.79
C ARG A 439 0.02 31.21 18.54
N ALA A 440 1.19 30.65 18.27
CA ALA A 440 1.62 29.41 18.92
C ALA A 440 1.85 29.65 20.42
N LYS A 441 1.06 28.98 21.27
CA LYS A 441 1.21 29.12 22.72
C LYS A 441 2.63 28.73 23.18
N PRO A 442 3.35 29.59 23.94
CA PRO A 442 4.74 29.32 24.33
C PRO A 442 4.96 27.98 25.04
N GLU A 443 4.02 27.56 25.89
CA GLU A 443 4.10 26.26 26.59
C GLU A 443 4.03 25.07 25.63
N ASN A 444 3.24 25.18 24.56
CA ASN A 444 3.16 24.15 23.52
C ASN A 444 4.46 24.10 22.71
N VAL A 445 5.07 25.25 22.42
CA VAL A 445 6.39 25.32 21.76
C VAL A 445 7.48 24.69 22.63
N LYS A 446 7.48 24.93 23.95
CA LYS A 446 8.42 24.30 24.90
C LYS A 446 8.27 22.78 24.97
N LYS A 447 7.07 22.25 24.72
CA LYS A 447 6.82 20.80 24.55
C LYS A 447 7.27 20.24 23.20
N GLY A 448 7.90 21.06 22.36
CA GLY A 448 8.34 20.68 21.03
C GLY A 448 7.21 20.64 20.01
N TRP A 449 6.03 21.20 20.28
CA TRP A 449 4.96 21.32 19.30
C TRP A 449 5.14 22.58 18.44
N HIS A 450 4.50 22.61 17.27
CA HIS A 450 4.55 23.75 16.34
C HIS A 450 5.96 24.14 15.83
N TRP A 451 7.00 23.35 16.16
CA TRP A 451 8.39 23.63 15.80
C TRP A 451 8.60 23.79 14.28
N HIS A 452 7.77 23.12 13.48
CA HIS A 452 7.84 23.16 12.02
C HIS A 452 7.49 24.54 11.46
N TYR A 453 6.69 25.35 12.15
CA TYR A 453 6.43 26.75 11.74
C TYR A 453 7.72 27.58 11.80
N SER A 454 8.58 27.33 12.79
CA SER A 454 9.88 28.02 12.92
C SER A 454 10.90 27.60 11.86
N LYS A 455 10.73 26.44 11.22
CA LYS A 455 11.60 25.95 10.13
C LYS A 455 11.01 26.15 8.74
N TRP A 456 9.91 26.88 8.62
CA TRP A 456 9.30 27.11 7.32
C TRP A 456 10.23 27.95 6.44
N GLY A 457 10.72 27.35 5.35
CA GLY A 457 11.73 27.93 4.46
C GLY A 457 11.19 28.97 3.45
N GLY A 458 9.98 29.49 3.68
CA GLY A 458 9.43 30.59 2.88
C GLY A 458 8.88 30.21 1.50
N ASN A 459 9.00 28.96 1.03
CA ASN A 459 8.42 28.54 -0.26
C ASN A 459 7.36 27.45 -0.06
N ALA A 460 6.14 27.73 -0.52
CA ALA A 460 5.04 26.76 -0.54
C ALA A 460 4.85 26.09 -1.89
N ILE A 461 5.34 26.72 -2.97
CA ILE A 461 5.19 26.24 -4.34
C ILE A 461 6.18 25.11 -4.58
N GLY A 462 5.63 23.92 -4.77
CA GLY A 462 6.40 22.73 -5.05
C GLY A 462 6.81 22.66 -6.51
N ASN A 463 8.05 22.22 -6.76
CA ASN A 463 8.53 21.92 -8.10
C ASN A 463 7.98 20.55 -8.54
N PRO A 464 7.15 20.45 -9.59
CA PRO A 464 6.58 19.17 -10.05
C PRO A 464 7.62 18.07 -10.28
N LYS A 465 8.86 18.41 -10.67
CA LYS A 465 9.95 17.44 -10.89
C LYS A 465 10.37 16.67 -9.62
N ASN A 466 10.05 17.21 -8.45
CA ASN A 466 10.40 16.63 -7.15
C ASN A 466 9.18 16.03 -6.42
N LEU A 467 8.02 16.02 -7.06
CA LEU A 467 6.75 15.60 -6.48
C LEU A 467 6.19 14.41 -7.26
N ILE A 468 5.24 13.70 -6.64
CA ILE A 468 4.55 12.59 -7.26
C ILE A 468 3.19 13.09 -7.76
N LEU A 469 2.88 12.88 -9.03
CA LEU A 469 1.53 13.13 -9.57
C LEU A 469 0.56 12.06 -9.03
N PHE A 470 -0.54 12.51 -8.43
CA PHE A 470 -1.58 11.64 -7.91
C PHE A 470 -2.55 11.25 -9.02
N ASN A 471 -2.50 9.99 -9.41
CA ASN A 471 -3.55 9.28 -10.12
C ASN A 471 -3.98 8.09 -9.25
N LYS A 472 -5.29 7.88 -9.07
CA LYS A 472 -5.81 6.85 -8.14
C LYS A 472 -5.37 5.45 -8.53
N GLU A 473 -5.41 5.11 -9.82
CA GLU A 473 -5.04 3.78 -10.32
C GLU A 473 -3.53 3.53 -10.18
N VAL A 474 -2.72 4.53 -10.57
CA VAL A 474 -1.26 4.49 -10.39
C VAL A 474 -0.91 4.39 -8.90
N PHE A 475 -1.61 5.14 -8.04
CA PHE A 475 -1.41 5.10 -6.61
C PHE A 475 -1.74 3.71 -6.02
N SER A 476 -2.90 3.14 -6.37
CA SER A 476 -3.28 1.77 -6.00
C SER A 476 -2.28 0.73 -6.48
N LYS A 477 -1.81 0.82 -7.74
CA LYS A 477 -0.88 -0.14 -8.35
C LYS A 477 0.51 -0.06 -7.73
N TYR A 478 1.12 1.11 -7.72
CA TYR A 478 2.53 1.24 -7.38
C TYR A 478 2.76 1.43 -5.88
N TYR A 479 1.88 2.14 -5.18
CA TYR A 479 2.09 2.54 -3.80
C TYR A 479 1.25 1.71 -2.82
N LEU A 480 0.96 0.45 -3.18
CA LEU A 480 0.17 -0.47 -2.35
C LEU A 480 0.69 -0.48 -0.91
N MET A 481 2.00 -0.68 -0.77
CA MET A 481 2.70 -0.82 0.50
C MET A 481 2.64 0.46 1.33
N GLU A 482 2.97 1.59 0.72
CA GLU A 482 2.94 2.92 1.33
C GLU A 482 1.53 3.32 1.77
N ARG A 483 0.50 2.81 1.07
CA ARG A 483 -0.91 3.07 1.36
C ARG A 483 -1.41 2.30 2.57
N ILE A 484 -1.09 1.01 2.66
CA ILE A 484 -1.74 0.09 3.63
C ILE A 484 -0.92 -0.13 4.90
N ILE A 485 0.37 0.21 4.90
CA ILE A 485 1.28 0.07 6.05
C ILE A 485 2.05 1.36 6.26
N SER A 486 2.47 1.59 7.51
CA SER A 486 3.17 2.81 7.90
C SER A 486 4.55 2.93 7.22
N LEU A 487 4.82 4.12 6.70
CA LEU A 487 6.05 4.45 5.99
C LEU A 487 7.30 4.51 6.87
N LYS A 488 7.14 4.53 8.20
CA LYS A 488 8.30 4.40 9.11
C LYS A 488 8.96 3.03 9.00
N ASP A 489 8.21 2.03 8.53
CA ASP A 489 8.64 0.64 8.48
C ASP A 489 9.24 0.23 7.12
N ILE A 490 9.27 1.15 6.14
CA ILE A 490 9.64 0.86 4.74
C ILE A 490 10.52 1.98 4.19
N LYS A 491 11.58 1.63 3.44
CA LYS A 491 12.37 2.62 2.71
C LYS A 491 11.49 3.28 1.64
N LYS A 492 11.43 4.62 1.62
CA LYS A 492 10.69 5.35 0.58
C LYS A 492 11.27 5.03 -0.80
N CYS A 493 10.55 4.23 -1.57
CA CYS A 493 10.78 4.09 -2.99
C CYS A 493 9.84 5.06 -3.69
N ILE A 494 10.34 6.26 -3.98
CA ILE A 494 9.61 7.18 -4.86
C ILE A 494 9.59 6.50 -6.23
N TYR A 495 8.42 5.99 -6.62
CA TYR A 495 8.21 5.64 -8.00
C TYR A 495 8.14 6.96 -8.76
N LYS A 496 9.29 7.36 -9.32
CA LYS A 496 9.28 8.31 -10.42
C LYS A 496 8.50 7.60 -11.51
N SER A 497 7.31 8.15 -11.78
CA SER A 497 6.31 7.62 -12.70
C SER A 497 6.89 6.89 -13.89
N GLY A 498 6.22 5.82 -14.31
CA GLY A 498 6.66 5.00 -15.41
C GLY A 498 6.68 5.76 -16.72
N ILE A 499 7.70 5.46 -17.51
CA ILE A 499 7.51 5.44 -18.97
C ILE A 499 6.53 4.30 -19.24
N PHE A 500 5.39 4.57 -19.86
CA PHE A 500 4.59 3.55 -20.52
C PHE A 500 5.19 3.27 -21.88
N GLY A 501 5.09 2.03 -22.36
CA GLY A 501 5.46 1.72 -23.72
C GLY A 501 5.36 0.26 -24.04
N CYS A 502 5.35 -0.04 -25.33
CA CYS A 502 5.37 -1.38 -25.88
C CYS A 502 6.27 -1.39 -27.12
N LEU A 503 6.95 -2.51 -27.33
CA LEU A 503 7.61 -2.81 -28.60
C LEU A 503 6.60 -3.52 -29.52
N ASP A 504 6.34 -2.95 -30.69
CA ASP A 504 5.46 -3.55 -31.70
C ASP A 504 6.25 -4.49 -32.63
N ALA A 505 7.50 -4.12 -32.97
CA ALA A 505 8.40 -4.91 -33.80
C ALA A 505 9.88 -4.65 -33.42
N PRO A 506 10.78 -5.64 -33.53
CA PRO A 506 10.50 -7.04 -33.87
C PRO A 506 9.84 -7.78 -32.72
N VAL A 507 9.14 -8.88 -33.04
CA VAL A 507 8.53 -9.75 -32.01
C VAL A 507 9.59 -10.71 -31.48
N LYS A 508 9.55 -11.03 -30.19
CA LYS A 508 10.45 -12.01 -29.58
C LYS A 508 10.39 -13.35 -30.34
N GLY A 509 11.55 -13.83 -30.81
CA GLY A 509 11.66 -15.07 -31.59
C GLY A 509 11.45 -14.91 -33.10
N GLU A 510 11.26 -13.69 -33.60
CA GLU A 510 11.20 -13.41 -35.03
C GLU A 510 12.54 -13.76 -35.73
N VAL A 511 12.44 -14.44 -36.87
CA VAL A 511 13.60 -14.75 -37.72
C VAL A 511 13.78 -13.64 -38.74
N ILE A 512 14.90 -12.93 -38.65
CA ILE A 512 15.19 -11.77 -39.49
C ILE A 512 15.85 -12.27 -40.78
N LYS A 513 15.13 -12.11 -41.90
CA LYS A 513 15.55 -12.58 -43.24
C LYS A 513 16.24 -11.51 -44.09
N SER A 514 16.44 -10.32 -43.53
CA SER A 514 16.98 -9.17 -44.25
C SER A 514 18.15 -8.56 -43.47
N LYS A 515 19.05 -7.87 -44.17
CA LYS A 515 20.16 -7.12 -43.54
C LYS A 515 19.68 -5.84 -42.82
N SER A 516 18.38 -5.65 -42.65
CA SER A 516 17.78 -4.45 -42.07
C SER A 516 16.70 -4.82 -41.06
N ILE A 517 16.88 -4.41 -39.82
CA ILE A 517 15.90 -4.64 -38.75
C ILE A 517 15.00 -3.41 -38.65
N PHE A 518 13.70 -3.61 -38.85
CA PHE A 518 12.70 -2.59 -38.53
C PHE A 518 12.32 -2.71 -37.05
N ILE A 519 12.42 -1.60 -36.34
CA ILE A 519 12.10 -1.52 -34.93
C ILE A 519 11.04 -0.45 -34.77
N SER A 520 9.92 -0.79 -34.15
CA SER A 520 8.83 0.14 -33.89
C SER A 520 8.14 -0.16 -32.59
N GLY A 521 7.53 0.87 -32.02
CA GLY A 521 6.74 0.74 -30.82
C GLY A 521 6.11 2.07 -30.44
N TRP A 522 5.71 2.17 -29.18
CA TRP A 522 5.28 3.42 -28.60
C TRP A 522 5.81 3.54 -27.17
N ALA A 523 6.10 4.76 -26.74
CA ALA A 523 6.43 5.08 -25.36
C ALA A 523 6.07 6.53 -25.02
N PHE A 524 5.55 6.75 -23.83
CA PHE A 524 5.36 8.08 -23.26
C PHE A 524 5.59 8.07 -21.76
N SER A 525 6.05 9.18 -21.19
CA SER A 525 6.18 9.34 -19.74
C SER A 525 4.95 10.04 -19.18
N GLU A 526 4.49 9.59 -18.02
CA GLU A 526 3.41 10.26 -17.28
C GLU A 526 3.74 11.68 -16.89
N ASN A 527 5.01 11.99 -16.59
CA ASN A 527 5.42 13.23 -15.93
C ASN A 527 6.37 14.09 -16.74
N SER A 528 6.94 13.58 -17.83
CA SER A 528 7.82 14.34 -18.72
C SER A 528 7.66 13.96 -20.18
N LYS A 529 8.38 14.66 -21.06
CA LYS A 529 8.58 14.17 -22.43
C LYS A 529 9.62 13.06 -22.44
N ILE A 530 9.53 12.19 -23.44
CA ILE A 530 10.63 11.29 -23.79
C ILE A 530 11.78 12.17 -24.29
N ASP A 531 12.97 11.92 -23.75
CA ASP A 531 14.21 12.57 -24.18
C ASP A 531 14.74 11.88 -25.43
N TYR A 532 15.01 10.58 -25.34
CA TYR A 532 15.38 9.74 -26.49
C TYR A 532 15.10 8.26 -26.20
N ILE A 533 15.11 7.45 -27.26
CA ILE A 533 15.03 5.99 -27.18
C ILE A 533 16.32 5.43 -27.76
N GLU A 534 17.07 4.71 -26.94
CA GLU A 534 18.28 4.00 -27.31
C GLU A 534 17.93 2.57 -27.71
N ILE A 535 18.51 2.13 -28.81
CA ILE A 535 18.45 0.75 -29.25
C ILE A 535 19.86 0.21 -29.27
N LYS A 536 20.11 -0.86 -28.52
CA LYS A 536 21.40 -1.53 -28.47
C LYS A 536 21.28 -2.88 -29.17
N ILE A 537 22.16 -3.12 -30.14
CA ILE A 537 22.32 -4.42 -30.80
C ILE A 537 23.75 -4.87 -30.55
N ASP A 538 23.93 -5.95 -29.80
CA ASP A 538 25.22 -6.40 -29.26
C ASP A 538 25.96 -5.24 -28.55
N ASN A 539 27.02 -4.71 -29.15
CA ASN A 539 27.82 -3.60 -28.61
C ASN A 539 27.53 -2.26 -29.30
N GLN A 540 26.68 -2.23 -30.33
CA GLN A 540 26.36 -1.04 -31.09
C GLN A 540 25.09 -0.36 -30.56
N LYS A 541 25.06 0.97 -30.63
CA LYS A 541 23.96 1.80 -30.11
C LYS A 541 23.39 2.68 -31.22
N TYR A 542 22.08 2.77 -31.24
CA TYR A 542 21.29 3.52 -32.21
C TYR A 542 20.23 4.35 -31.49
N ARG A 543 19.63 5.31 -32.19
CA ARG A 543 18.51 6.12 -31.70
C ARG A 543 17.28 5.92 -32.58
N ALA A 544 16.11 5.86 -31.94
CA ALA A 544 14.85 5.86 -32.67
C ALA A 544 14.36 7.28 -32.97
N THR A 545 13.61 7.42 -34.06
CA THR A 545 12.77 8.59 -34.30
C THR A 545 11.56 8.50 -33.38
N THR A 546 11.29 9.55 -32.61
CA THR A 546 10.17 9.61 -31.65
C THR A 546 9.08 10.58 -32.11
N ASN A 547 8.03 10.76 -31.30
CA ASN A 547 6.95 11.72 -31.54
C ASN A 547 6.06 11.35 -32.76
N ILE A 548 5.94 10.06 -33.04
CA ILE A 548 5.09 9.54 -34.11
C ILE A 548 3.67 9.37 -33.57
N ARG A 549 2.67 9.74 -34.37
CA ARG A 549 1.28 9.74 -33.90
C ARG A 549 0.72 8.31 -33.76
N ARG A 550 0.11 8.02 -32.61
CA ARG A 550 -0.55 6.78 -32.23
C ARG A 550 -1.94 7.05 -31.64
N LYS A 551 -2.93 7.19 -32.52
CA LYS A 551 -4.33 7.48 -32.13
C LYS A 551 -4.94 6.36 -31.28
N ASP A 552 -4.57 5.12 -31.56
CA ASP A 552 -4.95 3.93 -30.81
C ASP A 552 -4.46 4.01 -29.35
N VAL A 553 -3.20 4.38 -29.15
CA VAL A 553 -2.61 4.59 -27.82
C VAL A 553 -3.24 5.80 -27.13
N GLY A 554 -3.45 6.90 -27.87
CA GLY A 554 -4.17 8.09 -27.39
C GLY A 554 -5.58 7.78 -26.87
N LYS A 555 -6.28 6.82 -27.49
CA LYS A 555 -7.60 6.36 -27.07
C LYS A 555 -7.54 5.42 -25.86
N ALA A 556 -6.56 4.51 -25.82
CA ALA A 556 -6.37 3.57 -24.71
C ALA A 556 -5.95 4.28 -23.41
N TYR A 557 -5.19 5.37 -23.52
CA TYR A 557 -4.71 6.19 -22.41
C TYR A 557 -5.29 7.60 -22.50
N SER A 558 -6.62 7.71 -22.41
CA SER A 558 -7.34 8.99 -22.55
C SER A 558 -6.96 10.02 -21.50
N ASP A 559 -6.60 9.56 -20.29
CA ASP A 559 -6.18 10.42 -19.18
C ASP A 559 -4.81 11.09 -19.44
N TYR A 560 -4.07 10.58 -20.42
CA TYR A 560 -2.76 11.08 -20.85
C TYR A 560 -2.75 11.50 -22.31
N LYS A 561 -3.91 11.80 -22.91
CA LYS A 561 -4.11 11.95 -24.36
C LYS A 561 -3.02 12.77 -25.06
N GLU A 562 -2.64 13.91 -24.49
CA GLU A 562 -1.61 14.78 -25.07
C GLU A 562 -0.24 14.09 -25.19
N LYS A 563 0.09 13.20 -24.26
CA LYS A 563 1.36 12.45 -24.20
C LYS A 563 1.27 11.12 -24.95
N SER A 564 0.13 10.44 -24.83
CA SER A 564 -0.08 9.11 -25.40
C SER A 564 -0.37 9.14 -26.90
N GLU A 565 -0.97 10.20 -27.44
CA GLU A 565 -1.30 10.32 -28.87
C GLU A 565 -0.06 10.52 -29.77
N PHE A 566 1.06 11.01 -29.23
CA PHE A 566 2.33 11.19 -29.96
C PHE A 566 3.45 10.31 -29.38
N SER A 567 3.08 9.13 -28.88
CA SER A 567 4.00 8.21 -28.20
C SER A 567 4.81 7.32 -29.15
N GLY A 568 4.49 7.27 -30.45
CA GLY A 568 5.12 6.33 -31.38
C GLY A 568 6.61 6.58 -31.60
N PHE A 569 7.35 5.51 -31.83
CA PHE A 569 8.73 5.54 -32.27
C PHE A 569 9.02 4.48 -33.33
N ASN A 570 10.01 4.73 -34.19
CA ASN A 570 10.55 3.71 -35.08
C ASN A 570 12.00 3.98 -35.50
N THR A 571 12.66 2.97 -36.06
CA THR A 571 13.92 3.08 -36.79
C THR A 571 14.13 1.87 -37.70
N ILE A 572 15.05 2.00 -38.65
CA ILE A 572 15.55 0.89 -39.47
C ILE A 572 17.06 0.83 -39.26
N ILE A 573 17.55 -0.32 -38.79
CA ILE A 573 18.98 -0.53 -38.53
C ILE A 573 19.52 -1.52 -39.56
N LYS A 574 20.54 -1.10 -40.32
CA LYS A 574 21.29 -2.00 -41.19
C LYS A 574 22.35 -2.74 -40.38
N ILE A 575 22.37 -4.07 -40.49
CA ILE A 575 23.37 -4.91 -39.82
C ILE A 575 24.63 -4.93 -40.69
N PRO A 576 25.81 -4.55 -40.14
CA PRO A 576 27.09 -4.70 -40.85
C PRO A 576 27.39 -6.16 -41.16
N ASP A 577 28.00 -6.44 -42.32
CA ASP A 577 28.30 -7.81 -42.74
C ASP A 577 29.20 -8.58 -41.73
N GLU A 578 30.07 -7.86 -41.02
CA GLU A 578 30.93 -8.37 -39.94
C GLU A 578 30.16 -8.82 -38.67
N ASN A 579 28.92 -8.35 -38.50
CA ASN A 579 28.06 -8.66 -37.36
C ASN A 579 26.93 -9.64 -37.71
N LEU A 580 27.00 -10.32 -38.86
CA LEU A 580 26.10 -11.41 -39.23
C LEU A 580 26.38 -12.67 -38.37
N LYS A 581 26.18 -12.56 -37.07
CA LYS A 581 26.10 -13.70 -36.15
C LYS A 581 24.74 -14.37 -36.35
N LYS A 582 24.64 -15.69 -36.13
CA LYS A 582 23.33 -16.38 -36.13
C LYS A 582 22.37 -15.80 -35.08
N VAL A 583 22.89 -15.21 -34.01
CA VAL A 583 22.12 -14.65 -32.89
C VAL A 583 22.62 -13.24 -32.56
N LEU A 584 21.72 -12.27 -32.54
CA LEU A 584 21.96 -10.88 -32.10
C LEU A 584 21.20 -10.58 -30.82
N ASN A 585 21.81 -9.87 -29.88
CA ASN A 585 21.14 -9.41 -28.68
C ASN A 585 20.57 -8.00 -28.89
N LEU A 586 19.25 -7.84 -28.81
CA LEU A 586 18.56 -6.55 -28.91
C LEU A 586 18.11 -6.08 -27.53
N ARG A 587 18.37 -4.81 -27.21
CA ARG A 587 17.83 -4.11 -26.04
C ARG A 587 17.32 -2.72 -26.40
N ILE A 588 16.07 -2.41 -26.04
CA ILE A 588 15.44 -1.10 -26.27
C ILE A 588 15.26 -0.40 -24.93
N THR A 589 15.84 0.78 -24.78
CA THR A 589 15.80 1.57 -23.54
C THR A 589 15.27 2.97 -23.82
N VAL A 590 14.22 3.38 -23.12
CA VAL A 590 13.61 4.70 -23.21
C VAL A 590 14.13 5.57 -22.08
N TYR A 591 14.54 6.79 -22.42
CA TYR A 591 15.01 7.80 -21.49
C TYR A 591 14.06 9.00 -21.52
N ALA A 592 13.62 9.44 -20.35
CA ALA A 592 12.74 10.59 -20.15
C ALA A 592 13.52 11.79 -19.60
N GLN A 593 13.04 13.00 -19.89
CA GLN A 593 13.71 14.26 -19.51
C GLN A 593 13.80 14.49 -17.99
N ASP A 594 12.98 13.79 -17.20
CA ASP A 594 13.03 13.81 -15.73
C ASP A 594 14.06 12.82 -15.14
N GLY A 595 14.81 12.14 -16.01
CA GLY A 595 15.81 11.12 -15.67
C GLY A 595 15.23 9.72 -15.50
N THR A 596 13.94 9.50 -15.75
CA THR A 596 13.32 8.17 -15.72
C THR A 596 13.82 7.32 -16.89
N VAL A 597 14.07 6.03 -16.65
CA VAL A 597 14.57 5.09 -17.66
C VAL A 597 13.75 3.80 -17.62
N ARG A 598 13.31 3.28 -18.77
CA ARG A 598 12.62 1.98 -18.89
C ARG A 598 13.19 1.16 -20.03
N VAL A 599 13.42 -0.13 -19.81
CA VAL A 599 13.71 -1.09 -20.87
C VAL A 599 12.37 -1.62 -21.41
N LEU A 600 12.11 -1.47 -22.72
CA LEU A 600 10.88 -1.95 -23.37
C LEU A 600 11.00 -3.40 -23.85
N GLY A 601 12.22 -3.89 -24.06
CA GLY A 601 12.49 -5.25 -24.47
C GLY A 601 13.99 -5.54 -24.46
N GLU A 602 14.33 -6.77 -24.08
CA GLU A 602 15.69 -7.32 -24.14
C GLU A 602 15.58 -8.80 -24.52
N PHE A 603 16.01 -9.16 -25.73
CA PHE A 603 15.91 -10.53 -26.23
C PHE A 603 16.86 -10.80 -27.40
N ASP A 604 17.10 -12.08 -27.65
CA ASP A 604 17.91 -12.55 -28.76
C ASP A 604 17.06 -12.70 -30.04
N MET A 605 17.64 -12.33 -31.17
CA MET A 605 17.05 -12.43 -32.51
C MET A 605 17.89 -13.37 -33.37
N ASN A 606 17.24 -14.24 -34.13
CA ASN A 606 17.93 -15.14 -35.05
C ASN A 606 18.00 -14.52 -36.45
N LEU A 607 19.21 -14.44 -37.01
CA LEU A 607 19.45 -14.07 -38.40
C LEU A 607 19.51 -15.34 -39.26
N ASN A 608 18.81 -15.34 -40.39
CA ASN A 608 18.80 -16.45 -41.36
C ASN A 608 19.27 -16.01 -42.73
#